data_AF-A0A0J6UL22-F1
#
_entry.id   AF-A0A0J6UL22-F1
#
_cell.length_a   1.000
_cell.length_b   1.000
_cell.length_c   1.000
_cell.angle_alpha   90.00
_cell.angle_beta   90.00
_cell.angle_gamma   90.00
#
_symmetry.space_group_name_H-M   'P 1'
#
loop_
_entity.id
_entity.type
_entity.pdbx_description
1 polymer ?
#
loop_
_entity_poly.entity_id
_entity_poly.type
_entity_poly.pdbx_seq_one_letter_code
_entity_poly.pdbx_strand_id
1 'polypeptide(L)'
;MPGLTLISESGAMLEELPPIGRFLNRVLALRIAMQNRLFEAFEERLALVIEGAISAGVYDVGVEVLTAESFTVTDREVAYTHPASGAHTHLLTIAERRRLRPLDLATALDMIADGYVPVVNAKSGRPALMGKAASETREDGSVVARVRLVRPLQRQLLDRDQYARSHFAEVTLDAFRASWQAELASLPEFDERTLYVVTGLLLPIWDRLPGIDLRVFRLVTDAGERIVGRVVDPEDLHVTREKLNLGAGTAMAPAEAYAAVIGGRASLQLAGGLQVKRVRVMNENRVELIGASESARAGLKTLGLFSEVISYRTRLFIPAGERGATVLAAVFERHALLRCVAAHAHA
;
A
#
# COMPACT_ATOMS: atom_id res chain seq x y z
N MET A 1 2.47 -12.13 48.47
CA MET A 1 1.72 -11.97 47.21
C MET A 1 1.84 -10.53 46.76
N PRO A 2 1.97 -10.23 45.46
CA PRO A 2 2.42 -8.92 44.96
C PRO A 2 1.42 -7.75 45.10
N GLY A 3 0.30 -7.91 45.81
CA GLY A 3 -0.67 -6.82 46.03
C GLY A 3 -1.29 -6.28 44.75
N LEU A 4 -1.31 -7.10 43.69
CA LEU A 4 -1.92 -6.82 42.39
C LEU A 4 -3.25 -7.56 42.34
N THR A 5 -4.34 -6.81 42.44
CA THR A 5 -5.67 -7.33 42.13
C THR A 5 -5.91 -7.07 40.65
N LEU A 6 -5.85 -8.13 39.85
CA LEU A 6 -6.09 -8.09 38.40
C LEU A 6 -7.39 -8.80 38.02
N ILE A 7 -7.96 -9.51 38.99
CA ILE A 7 -9.08 -10.43 38.82
C ILE A 7 -10.12 -10.07 39.88
N SER A 8 -11.39 -10.01 39.48
CA SER A 8 -12.53 -9.87 40.39
C SER A 8 -12.70 -11.14 41.23
N GLU A 9 -13.55 -11.06 42.26
CA GLU A 9 -13.93 -12.23 43.08
C GLU A 9 -14.61 -13.34 42.24
N SER A 10 -15.14 -13.00 41.06
CA SER A 10 -15.75 -13.95 40.12
C SER A 10 -14.74 -14.59 39.14
N GLY A 11 -13.44 -14.27 39.23
CA GLY A 11 -12.42 -14.82 38.34
C GLY A 11 -12.30 -14.10 36.98
N ALA A 12 -13.04 -13.02 36.77
CA ALA A 12 -12.97 -12.20 35.56
C ALA A 12 -11.91 -11.11 35.69
N MET A 13 -11.34 -10.66 34.57
CA MET A 13 -10.39 -9.54 34.56
C MET A 13 -11.11 -8.25 34.99
N LEU A 14 -10.47 -7.44 35.84
CA LEU A 14 -11.05 -6.16 36.26
C LEU A 14 -11.18 -5.21 35.06
N GLU A 15 -12.31 -4.51 34.95
CA GLU A 15 -12.53 -3.48 33.92
C GLU A 15 -11.55 -2.31 34.05
N GLU A 16 -11.25 -1.91 35.30
CA GLU A 16 -10.30 -0.85 35.59
C GLU A 16 -9.00 -1.44 36.12
N LEU A 17 -8.01 -1.54 35.23
CA LEU A 17 -6.69 -2.08 35.56
C LEU A 17 -5.82 -1.04 36.28
N PRO A 18 -4.91 -1.49 37.17
CA PRO A 18 -3.96 -0.60 37.81
C PRO A 18 -3.11 0.17 36.77
N PRO A 19 -2.75 1.44 37.02
CA PRO A 19 -1.87 2.20 36.13
C PRO A 19 -0.56 1.45 35.84
N ILE A 20 -0.06 1.58 34.60
CA ILE A 20 1.10 0.82 34.11
C ILE A 20 2.32 0.92 35.04
N GLY A 21 2.58 2.11 35.60
CA GLY A 21 3.68 2.32 36.55
C GLY A 21 3.52 1.52 37.85
N ARG A 22 2.30 1.35 38.35
CA ARG A 22 2.02 0.53 39.53
C ARG A 22 2.20 -0.95 39.20
N PHE A 23 1.70 -1.40 38.04
CA PHE A 23 1.90 -2.78 37.57
C PHE A 23 3.38 -3.13 37.44
N LEU A 24 4.15 -2.33 36.70
CA LEU A 24 5.59 -2.55 36.49
C LEU A 24 6.36 -2.58 37.80
N ASN A 25 6.09 -1.63 38.71
CA ASN A 25 6.75 -1.58 40.02
C ASN A 25 6.43 -2.80 40.90
N ARG A 26 5.33 -3.51 40.65
CA ARG A 26 5.00 -4.76 41.37
C ARG A 26 5.59 -5.99 40.67
N VAL A 27 5.66 -6.01 39.33
CA VAL A 27 6.37 -7.05 38.57
C VAL A 27 7.86 -7.05 38.92
N LEU A 28 8.50 -5.88 38.98
CA LEU A 28 9.91 -5.73 39.33
C LEU A 28 10.25 -6.15 40.78
N ALA A 29 9.24 -6.26 41.65
CA ALA A 29 9.38 -6.74 43.02
C ALA A 29 9.27 -8.27 43.15
N LEU A 30 8.97 -8.99 42.06
CA LEU A 30 8.92 -10.45 42.06
C LEU A 30 10.33 -11.06 42.07
N ARG A 31 10.44 -12.36 42.35
CA ARG A 31 11.72 -13.07 42.17
C ARG A 31 12.08 -13.11 40.67
N ILE A 32 13.38 -12.99 40.36
CA ILE A 32 13.92 -12.93 39.00
C ILE A 32 13.35 -14.05 38.10
N ALA A 33 13.29 -15.29 38.59
CA ALA A 33 12.75 -16.41 37.82
C ALA A 33 11.26 -16.25 37.42
N MET A 34 10.46 -15.58 38.25
CA MET A 34 9.05 -15.30 37.95
C MET A 34 8.91 -14.09 37.03
N GLN A 35 9.77 -13.08 37.17
CA GLN A 35 9.84 -11.96 36.24
C GLN A 35 10.12 -12.46 34.82
N ASN A 36 11.16 -13.31 34.66
CA ASN A 36 11.55 -13.83 33.35
C ASN A 36 10.42 -14.61 32.66
N ARG A 37 9.71 -15.48 33.38
CA ARG A 37 8.55 -16.21 32.81
C ARG A 37 7.42 -15.28 32.36
N LEU A 38 7.19 -14.19 33.10
CA LEU A 38 6.14 -13.24 32.77
C LEU A 38 6.53 -12.40 31.55
N PHE A 39 7.80 -12.00 31.44
CA PHE A 39 8.32 -11.29 30.27
C PHE A 39 8.36 -12.19 29.03
N GLU A 40 8.78 -13.45 29.16
CA GLU A 40 8.79 -14.43 28.07
C GLU A 40 7.37 -14.65 27.49
N ALA A 41 6.38 -14.90 28.36
CA ALA A 41 4.98 -15.03 27.93
C ALA A 41 4.40 -13.72 27.34
N PHE A 42 4.88 -12.56 27.78
CA PHE A 42 4.51 -11.27 27.20
C PHE A 42 5.14 -11.08 25.82
N GLU A 43 6.42 -11.40 25.66
CA GLU A 43 7.16 -11.31 24.40
C GLU A 43 6.57 -12.24 23.34
N GLU A 44 6.20 -13.47 23.68
CA GLU A 44 5.50 -14.39 22.76
C GLU A 44 4.17 -13.81 22.26
N ARG A 45 3.36 -13.25 23.16
CA ARG A 45 2.07 -12.64 22.80
C ARG A 45 2.27 -11.36 21.98
N LEU A 46 3.27 -10.56 22.32
CA LEU A 46 3.63 -9.38 21.58
C LEU A 46 4.09 -9.74 20.17
N ALA A 47 4.91 -10.79 20.01
CA ALA A 47 5.34 -11.28 18.71
C ALA A 47 4.14 -11.72 17.84
N LEU A 48 3.18 -12.45 18.41
CA LEU A 48 1.95 -12.85 17.70
C LEU A 48 1.08 -11.65 17.29
N VAL A 49 0.94 -10.65 18.16
CA VAL A 49 0.20 -9.42 17.84
C VAL A 49 0.93 -8.61 16.77
N ILE A 50 2.25 -8.52 16.83
CA ILE A 50 3.09 -7.85 15.81
C ILE A 50 2.97 -8.58 14.48
N GLU A 51 3.10 -9.91 14.44
CA GLU A 51 2.91 -10.71 13.22
C GLU A 51 1.51 -10.53 12.64
N GLY A 52 0.47 -10.52 13.49
CA GLY A 52 -0.90 -10.23 13.08
C GLY A 52 -1.05 -8.82 12.49
N ALA A 53 -0.47 -7.80 13.15
CA ALA A 53 -0.50 -6.42 12.70
C ALA A 53 0.30 -6.21 11.40
N ILE A 54 1.45 -6.87 11.24
CA ILE A 54 2.26 -6.88 10.01
C ILE A 54 1.46 -7.55 8.89
N SER A 55 0.85 -8.71 9.16
CA SER A 55 0.02 -9.42 8.18
C SER A 55 -1.22 -8.63 7.78
N ALA A 56 -1.77 -7.82 8.69
CA ALA A 56 -2.90 -6.94 8.42
C ALA A 56 -2.49 -5.57 7.82
N GLY A 57 -1.19 -5.26 7.76
CA GLY A 57 -0.67 -3.99 7.27
C GLY A 57 -0.94 -2.78 8.19
N VAL A 58 -1.26 -3.01 9.47
CA VAL A 58 -1.60 -1.97 10.46
C VAL A 58 -0.50 -1.78 11.53
N TYR A 59 0.64 -2.46 11.37
CA TYR A 59 1.76 -2.34 12.30
C TYR A 59 2.50 -1.01 12.11
N ASP A 60 2.39 -0.12 13.10
CA ASP A 60 3.06 1.19 13.14
C ASP A 60 4.31 1.12 14.04
N VAL A 61 5.50 1.20 13.43
CA VAL A 61 6.81 1.13 14.10
C VAL A 61 7.25 2.51 14.63
N GLY A 62 6.48 3.57 14.41
CA GLY A 62 6.84 4.94 14.77
C GLY A 62 7.74 5.60 13.70
N VAL A 63 8.77 6.34 14.13
CA VAL A 63 9.67 7.03 13.19
C VAL A 63 10.63 6.04 12.54
N GLU A 64 10.32 5.63 11.31
CA GLU A 64 11.18 4.73 10.54
C GLU A 64 12.32 5.50 9.86
N VAL A 65 13.53 4.97 9.96
CA VAL A 65 14.68 5.49 9.19
C VAL A 65 14.68 4.78 7.83
N LEU A 66 14.37 5.52 6.77
CA LEU A 66 14.53 5.01 5.42
C LEU A 66 16.02 4.87 5.11
N THR A 67 16.39 3.67 4.68
CA THR A 67 17.75 3.34 4.26
C THR A 67 17.71 2.91 2.80
N ALA A 68 18.58 3.53 2.01
CA ALA A 68 18.80 3.23 0.60
C ALA A 68 20.25 3.59 0.26
N GLU A 69 20.71 3.14 -0.91
CA GLU A 69 22.04 3.43 -1.42
C GLU A 69 22.17 4.89 -1.87
N SER A 70 21.08 5.54 -2.26
CA SER A 70 21.05 6.97 -2.56
C SER A 70 19.66 7.57 -2.37
N PHE A 71 19.63 8.80 -1.87
CA PHE A 71 18.45 9.67 -1.83
C PHE A 71 18.81 11.03 -2.42
N THR A 72 18.17 11.40 -3.54
CA THR A 72 18.35 12.70 -4.19
C THR A 72 17.04 13.45 -4.25
N VAL A 73 16.99 14.66 -3.69
CA VAL A 73 15.82 15.55 -3.83
C VAL A 73 15.82 16.11 -5.26
N THR A 74 14.81 15.75 -6.04
CA THR A 74 14.67 16.18 -7.43
C THR A 74 13.77 17.38 -7.59
N ASP A 75 12.83 17.58 -6.66
CA ASP A 75 11.92 18.74 -6.66
C ASP A 75 11.54 19.18 -5.23
N ARG A 76 11.24 20.47 -5.07
CA ARG A 76 10.85 21.09 -3.79
C ARG A 76 9.83 22.19 -4.00
N GLU A 77 8.64 22.00 -3.45
CA GLU A 77 7.55 22.97 -3.51
C GLU A 77 7.14 23.40 -2.10
N VAL A 78 6.78 24.68 -1.93
CA VAL A 78 6.29 25.21 -0.64
C VAL A 78 4.80 24.89 -0.51
N ALA A 79 4.46 23.94 0.35
CA ALA A 79 3.08 23.51 0.62
C ALA A 79 2.34 24.41 1.62
N TYR A 80 3.07 24.97 2.59
CA TYR A 80 2.49 25.84 3.62
C TYR A 80 3.54 26.77 4.19
N THR A 81 3.12 27.98 4.56
CA THR A 81 3.95 28.94 5.29
C THR A 81 3.24 29.30 6.57
N HIS A 82 3.88 29.03 7.71
CA HIS A 82 3.29 29.29 9.01
C HIS A 82 3.25 30.80 9.29
N PRO A 83 2.06 31.39 9.56
CA PRO A 83 1.89 32.84 9.58
C PRO A 83 2.65 33.54 10.71
N ALA A 84 2.85 32.87 11.86
CA ALA A 84 3.52 33.48 13.01
C ALA A 84 5.05 33.34 12.99
N SER A 85 5.58 32.26 12.41
CA SER A 85 7.02 31.98 12.42
C SER A 85 7.70 32.13 11.06
N GLY A 86 6.93 32.26 9.98
CA GLY A 86 7.44 32.24 8.60
C GLY A 86 8.01 30.89 8.16
N ALA A 87 7.96 29.85 9.01
CA ALA A 87 8.51 28.55 8.69
C ALA A 87 7.75 27.89 7.53
N HIS A 88 8.49 27.32 6.59
CA HIS A 88 7.94 26.62 5.43
C HIS A 88 7.78 25.13 5.71
N THR A 89 6.67 24.58 5.20
CA THR A 89 6.46 23.15 5.01
C THR A 89 6.54 22.89 3.52
N HIS A 90 7.32 21.90 3.13
CA HIS A 90 7.59 21.57 1.74
C HIS A 90 7.01 20.21 1.37
N LEU A 91 6.56 20.09 0.11
CA LEU A 91 6.42 18.81 -0.56
C LEU A 91 7.70 18.58 -1.35
N LEU A 92 8.36 17.45 -1.10
CA LEU A 92 9.58 17.04 -1.79
C LEU A 92 9.29 15.86 -2.70
N THR A 93 9.93 15.86 -3.87
CA THR A 93 10.07 14.67 -4.71
C THR A 93 11.50 14.17 -4.58
N ILE A 94 11.66 12.91 -4.21
CA ILE A 94 12.95 12.29 -3.89
C ILE A 94 13.11 11.05 -4.76
N ALA A 95 14.18 11.00 -5.53
CA ALA A 95 14.63 9.77 -6.17
C ALA A 95 15.34 8.90 -5.12
N GLU A 96 14.78 7.72 -4.86
CA GLU A 96 15.39 6.66 -4.06
C GLU A 96 16.04 5.65 -5.01
N ARG A 97 17.29 5.30 -4.76
CA ARG A 97 17.97 4.20 -5.46
C ARG A 97 18.36 3.14 -4.46
N ARG A 98 17.82 1.94 -4.63
CA ARG A 98 18.04 0.80 -3.74
C ARG A 98 18.73 -0.35 -4.47
N ARG A 99 19.78 -0.93 -3.88
CA ARG A 99 20.44 -2.10 -4.45
C ARG A 99 19.54 -3.31 -4.30
N LEU A 100 19.36 -4.04 -5.40
CA LEU A 100 18.61 -5.28 -5.36
C LEU A 100 19.45 -6.36 -4.66
N ARG A 101 18.83 -7.06 -3.70
CA ARG A 101 19.42 -8.20 -2.99
C ARG A 101 18.60 -9.45 -3.29
N PRO A 102 18.73 -10.01 -4.50
CA PRO A 102 18.00 -11.21 -4.85
C PRO A 102 18.50 -12.41 -4.06
N LEU A 103 17.59 -13.35 -3.81
CA LEU A 103 17.93 -14.68 -3.31
C LEU A 103 18.82 -15.39 -4.34
N ASP A 104 20.06 -15.64 -3.96
CA ASP A 104 21.02 -16.30 -4.84
C ASP A 104 20.62 -17.76 -5.13
N LEU A 105 21.26 -18.35 -6.15
CA LEU A 105 20.97 -19.72 -6.53
C LEU A 105 21.33 -20.71 -5.42
N ALA A 106 22.42 -20.48 -4.68
CA ALA A 106 22.86 -21.40 -3.63
C ALA A 106 21.78 -21.54 -2.54
N THR A 107 21.31 -20.40 -2.01
CA THR A 107 20.23 -20.35 -1.02
C THR A 107 18.93 -20.92 -1.59
N ALA A 108 18.63 -20.68 -2.87
CA ALA A 108 17.46 -21.28 -3.52
C ALA A 108 17.56 -22.82 -3.59
N LEU A 109 18.76 -23.37 -3.82
CA LEU A 109 19.01 -24.82 -3.81
C LEU A 109 18.90 -25.41 -2.40
N ASP A 110 19.37 -24.69 -1.37
CA ASP A 110 19.21 -25.10 0.03
C ASP A 110 17.73 -25.17 0.41
N MET A 111 16.92 -24.19 -0.03
CA MET A 111 15.48 -24.23 0.16
C MET A 111 14.81 -25.43 -0.51
N ILE A 112 15.30 -25.87 -1.68
CA ILE A 112 14.82 -27.10 -2.32
C ILE A 112 15.14 -28.32 -1.45
N ALA A 113 16.35 -28.37 -0.85
CA ALA A 113 16.71 -29.42 0.10
C ALA A 113 15.81 -29.43 1.35
N ASP A 114 15.34 -28.25 1.77
CA ASP A 114 14.38 -28.07 2.87
C ASP A 114 12.92 -28.39 2.49
N GLY A 115 12.68 -28.91 1.28
CA GLY A 115 11.37 -29.39 0.83
C GLY A 115 10.56 -28.38 0.03
N TYR A 116 11.16 -27.29 -0.46
CA TYR A 116 10.54 -26.47 -1.49
C TYR A 116 10.60 -27.16 -2.86
N VAL A 117 9.55 -26.98 -3.65
CA VAL A 117 9.42 -27.55 -4.98
C VAL A 117 9.82 -26.50 -6.03
N PRO A 118 10.78 -26.80 -6.93
CA PRO A 118 11.13 -25.90 -8.01
C PRO A 118 10.04 -25.86 -9.08
N VAL A 119 9.58 -24.66 -9.42
CA VAL A 119 8.50 -24.44 -10.37
C VAL A 119 8.86 -23.32 -11.36
N VAL A 120 8.33 -23.39 -12.57
CA VAL A 120 8.47 -22.33 -13.58
C VAL A 120 7.10 -21.98 -14.13
N ASN A 121 6.87 -20.68 -14.33
CA ASN A 121 5.65 -20.23 -14.95
C ASN A 121 5.68 -20.54 -16.46
N ALA A 122 4.80 -21.43 -16.93
CA ALA A 122 4.75 -21.88 -18.32
C ALA A 122 4.45 -20.76 -19.32
N LYS A 123 3.83 -19.64 -18.89
CA LYS A 123 3.53 -18.50 -19.76
C LYS A 123 4.67 -17.49 -19.82
N SER A 124 5.26 -17.16 -18.66
CA SER A 124 6.29 -16.12 -18.58
C SER A 124 7.72 -16.64 -18.54
N GLY A 125 7.92 -17.95 -18.40
CA GLY A 125 9.23 -18.57 -18.20
C GLY A 125 9.88 -18.25 -16.86
N ARG A 126 9.18 -17.55 -15.95
CA ARG A 126 9.77 -17.05 -14.71
C ARG A 126 9.82 -18.15 -13.65
N PRO A 127 10.99 -18.40 -13.04
CA PRO A 127 11.13 -19.41 -12.00
C PRO A 127 10.59 -18.94 -10.64
N ALA A 128 10.28 -19.93 -9.80
CA ALA A 128 9.93 -19.76 -8.40
C ALA A 128 10.17 -21.07 -7.62
N LEU A 129 10.15 -20.95 -6.29
CA LEU A 129 10.11 -22.07 -5.35
C LEU A 129 8.73 -22.08 -4.69
N MET A 130 8.07 -23.22 -4.68
CA MET A 130 6.79 -23.43 -4.01
C MET A 130 7.01 -24.19 -2.70
N GLY A 131 6.60 -23.61 -1.57
CA GLY A 131 6.61 -24.24 -0.26
C GLY A 131 5.24 -24.24 0.38
N LYS A 132 5.05 -25.07 1.41
CA LYS A 132 3.83 -25.05 2.21
C LYS A 132 3.80 -23.79 3.08
N ALA A 133 2.61 -23.23 3.28
CA ALA A 133 2.38 -22.13 4.21
C ALA A 133 1.28 -22.49 5.21
N ALA A 134 1.26 -21.81 6.36
CA ALA A 134 0.18 -21.96 7.32
C ALA A 134 -1.16 -21.58 6.69
N SER A 135 -2.19 -22.40 6.92
CA SER A 135 -3.55 -22.10 6.48
C SER A 135 -4.07 -20.81 7.11
N GLU A 136 -5.02 -20.16 6.45
CA GLU A 136 -5.69 -18.96 6.93
C GLU A 136 -7.15 -19.27 7.24
N THR A 137 -7.62 -18.84 8.40
CA THR A 137 -9.06 -18.86 8.72
C THR A 137 -9.63 -17.51 8.33
N ARG A 138 -10.54 -17.51 7.34
CA ARG A 138 -11.21 -16.29 6.88
C ARG A 138 -12.31 -15.85 7.84
N GLU A 139 -12.81 -14.64 7.64
CA GLU A 139 -13.90 -14.06 8.46
C GLU A 139 -15.19 -14.87 8.44
N ASP A 140 -15.42 -15.67 7.38
CA ASP A 140 -16.55 -16.60 7.26
C ASP A 140 -16.34 -17.94 7.99
N GLY A 141 -15.21 -18.10 8.69
CA GLY A 141 -14.82 -19.32 9.40
C GLY A 141 -14.24 -20.42 8.51
N SER A 142 -14.12 -20.21 7.19
CA SER A 142 -13.51 -21.18 6.29
C SER A 142 -11.98 -21.22 6.46
N VAL A 143 -11.41 -22.42 6.44
CA VAL A 143 -9.96 -22.63 6.50
C VAL A 143 -9.42 -22.85 5.10
N VAL A 144 -8.56 -21.95 4.63
CA VAL A 144 -7.97 -22.00 3.29
C VAL A 144 -6.52 -22.42 3.37
N ALA A 145 -6.19 -23.49 2.64
CA ALA A 145 -4.81 -23.92 2.47
C ALA A 145 -4.04 -22.93 1.59
N ARG A 146 -2.82 -22.57 2.02
CA ARG A 146 -1.97 -21.61 1.32
C ARG A 146 -0.64 -22.23 0.93
N VAL A 147 -0.05 -21.69 -0.13
CA VAL A 147 1.31 -21.97 -0.56
C VAL A 147 2.14 -20.71 -0.50
N ARG A 148 3.43 -20.86 -0.21
CA ARG A 148 4.42 -19.79 -0.28
C ARG A 148 5.17 -19.91 -1.59
N LEU A 149 5.09 -18.87 -2.41
CA LEU A 149 5.87 -18.74 -3.62
C LEU A 149 7.06 -17.80 -3.37
N VAL A 150 8.27 -18.30 -3.59
CA VAL A 150 9.52 -17.54 -3.40
C VAL A 150 10.22 -17.38 -4.74
N ARG A 151 10.61 -16.15 -5.05
CA ARG A 151 11.27 -15.73 -6.28
C ARG A 151 12.50 -14.90 -5.88
N PRO A 152 13.42 -14.58 -6.80
CA PRO A 152 14.65 -13.87 -6.44
C PRO A 152 14.41 -12.61 -5.59
N LEU A 153 13.43 -11.79 -5.94
CA LEU A 153 13.14 -10.52 -5.24
C LEU A 153 11.80 -10.50 -4.52
N GLN A 154 11.04 -11.59 -4.54
CA GLN A 154 9.64 -11.57 -4.09
C GLN A 154 9.30 -12.82 -3.30
N ARG A 155 8.55 -12.63 -2.22
CA ARG A 155 7.90 -13.71 -1.47
C ARG A 155 6.41 -13.40 -1.44
N GLN A 156 5.59 -14.36 -1.83
CA GLN A 156 4.15 -14.20 -1.90
C GLN A 156 3.45 -15.40 -1.25
N LEU A 157 2.36 -15.14 -0.55
CA LEU A 157 1.42 -16.16 -0.12
C LEU A 157 0.28 -16.20 -1.14
N LEU A 158 -0.06 -17.41 -1.57
CA LEU A 158 -1.17 -17.67 -2.49
C LEU A 158 -2.10 -18.70 -1.87
N ASP A 159 -3.40 -18.48 -2.02
CA ASP A 159 -4.36 -19.55 -1.76
C ASP A 159 -4.15 -20.69 -2.75
N ARG A 160 -4.48 -21.92 -2.35
CA ARG A 160 -4.29 -23.08 -3.23
C ARG A 160 -5.03 -22.96 -4.56
N ASP A 161 -6.21 -22.33 -4.57
CA ASP A 161 -6.96 -22.06 -5.81
C ASP A 161 -6.34 -20.94 -6.66
N GLN A 162 -5.70 -19.95 -6.04
CA GLN A 162 -4.95 -18.92 -6.78
C GLN A 162 -3.69 -19.53 -7.41
N TYR A 163 -3.00 -20.41 -6.68
CA TYR A 163 -1.86 -21.16 -7.19
C TYR A 163 -2.27 -22.14 -8.29
N ALA A 164 -3.38 -22.86 -8.15
CA ALA A 164 -3.87 -23.77 -9.20
C ALA A 164 -4.25 -23.04 -10.50
N ARG A 165 -4.71 -21.79 -10.40
CA ARG A 165 -4.96 -20.91 -11.55
C ARG A 165 -3.71 -20.22 -12.07
N SER A 166 -2.61 -20.29 -11.33
CA SER A 166 -1.32 -19.81 -11.79
C SER A 166 -0.72 -20.79 -12.79
N HIS A 167 0.03 -20.29 -13.77
CA HIS A 167 0.68 -21.13 -14.77
C HIS A 167 1.99 -21.76 -14.27
N PHE A 168 2.19 -21.89 -12.96
CA PHE A 168 3.39 -22.53 -12.41
C PHE A 168 3.30 -24.05 -12.54
N ALA A 169 4.32 -24.65 -13.14
CA ALA A 169 4.47 -26.09 -13.26
C ALA A 169 5.79 -26.52 -12.62
N GLU A 170 5.80 -27.68 -11.99
CA GLU A 170 7.01 -28.30 -11.45
C GLU A 170 8.00 -28.60 -12.57
N VAL A 171 9.28 -28.34 -12.32
CA VAL A 171 10.36 -28.54 -13.30
C VAL A 171 11.50 -29.35 -12.70
N THR A 172 12.35 -29.89 -13.57
CA THR A 172 13.59 -30.53 -13.13
C THR A 172 14.53 -29.51 -12.50
N LEU A 173 15.43 -29.99 -11.64
CA LEU A 173 16.41 -29.14 -10.97
C LEU A 173 17.30 -28.39 -11.98
N ASP A 174 17.66 -29.02 -13.10
CA ASP A 174 18.50 -28.39 -14.12
C ASP A 174 17.76 -27.29 -14.88
N ALA A 175 16.47 -27.50 -15.20
CA ALA A 175 15.63 -26.47 -15.81
C ALA A 175 15.41 -25.29 -14.84
N PHE A 176 15.25 -25.57 -13.56
CA PHE A 176 15.17 -24.53 -12.52
C PHE A 176 16.47 -23.73 -12.40
N ARG A 177 17.64 -24.39 -12.34
CA ARG A 177 18.93 -23.71 -12.27
C ARG A 177 19.14 -22.76 -13.45
N ALA A 178 18.87 -23.24 -14.67
CA ALA A 178 19.02 -22.44 -15.87
C ALA A 178 18.09 -21.21 -15.86
N SER A 179 16.81 -21.41 -15.52
CA SER A 179 15.83 -20.30 -15.46
C SER A 179 16.11 -19.33 -14.31
N TRP A 180 16.54 -19.79 -13.14
CA TRP A 180 16.90 -18.95 -11.99
C TRP A 180 18.13 -18.10 -12.29
N GLN A 181 19.18 -18.69 -12.87
CA GLN A 181 20.37 -17.94 -13.29
C GLN A 181 20.04 -16.91 -14.37
N ALA A 182 19.21 -17.27 -15.34
CA ALA A 182 18.75 -16.34 -16.36
C ALA A 182 17.96 -15.17 -15.75
N GLU A 183 17.06 -15.43 -14.79
CA GLU A 183 16.35 -14.36 -14.09
C GLU A 183 17.33 -13.48 -13.32
N LEU A 184 18.24 -14.05 -12.52
CA LEU A 184 19.24 -13.28 -11.77
C LEU A 184 20.12 -12.40 -12.68
N ALA A 185 20.56 -12.94 -13.81
CA ALA A 185 21.37 -12.20 -14.78
C ALA A 185 20.59 -11.07 -15.46
N SER A 186 19.25 -11.18 -15.54
CA SER A 186 18.38 -10.15 -16.11
C SER A 186 18.04 -9.02 -15.12
N LEU A 187 18.30 -9.20 -13.83
CA LEU A 187 17.95 -8.20 -12.81
C LEU A 187 18.90 -6.99 -12.90
N PRO A 188 18.38 -5.76 -12.81
CA PRO A 188 19.24 -4.59 -12.67
C PRO A 188 19.99 -4.63 -11.33
N GLU A 189 21.10 -3.92 -11.22
CA GLU A 189 21.82 -3.82 -9.95
C GLU A 189 21.03 -3.00 -8.91
N PHE A 190 20.24 -2.03 -9.38
CA PHE A 190 19.48 -1.11 -8.54
C PHE A 190 18.03 -1.02 -9.01
N ASP A 191 17.14 -0.78 -8.06
CA ASP A 191 15.76 -0.36 -8.23
C ASP A 191 15.65 1.12 -7.92
N GLU A 192 15.06 1.88 -8.83
CA GLU A 192 14.87 3.32 -8.70
C GLU A 192 13.39 3.62 -8.47
N ARG A 193 13.09 4.38 -7.42
CA ARG A 193 11.73 4.75 -7.04
C ARG A 193 11.65 6.24 -6.78
N THR A 194 10.45 6.78 -6.97
CA THR A 194 10.15 8.15 -6.60
C THR A 194 9.34 8.15 -5.30
N LEU A 195 9.86 8.85 -4.29
CA LEU A 195 9.18 9.10 -3.03
C LEU A 195 8.67 10.53 -3.01
N TYR A 196 7.48 10.73 -2.45
CA TYR A 196 6.93 12.05 -2.18
C TYR A 196 6.89 12.25 -0.67
N VAL A 197 7.53 13.30 -0.17
CA VAL A 197 7.67 13.53 1.28
C VAL A 197 7.24 14.94 1.64
N VAL A 198 6.26 15.06 2.54
CA VAL A 198 5.90 16.34 3.15
C VAL A 198 6.76 16.55 4.39
N THR A 199 7.56 17.61 4.42
CA THR A 199 8.53 17.91 5.49
C THR A 199 8.43 19.34 6.00
N GLY A 200 8.75 19.58 7.27
CA GLY A 200 8.61 20.86 7.95
C GLY A 200 7.55 20.81 9.07
N LEU A 201 6.79 21.89 9.24
CA LEU A 201 5.73 21.93 10.24
C LEU A 201 4.49 21.16 9.73
N LEU A 202 4.32 19.93 10.20
CA LEU A 202 3.23 19.06 9.76
C LEU A 202 1.92 19.28 10.53
N LEU A 203 1.98 19.58 11.83
CA LEU A 203 0.79 19.75 12.68
C LEU A 203 -0.24 20.76 12.11
N PRO A 204 0.16 21.93 11.58
CA PRO A 204 -0.80 22.90 11.03
C PRO A 204 -1.53 22.46 9.75
N ILE A 205 -1.04 21.40 9.09
CA ILE A 205 -1.60 20.87 7.83
C ILE A 205 -1.98 19.39 7.94
N TRP A 206 -2.08 18.86 9.16
CA TRP A 206 -2.23 17.43 9.42
C TRP A 206 -3.53 16.85 8.83
N ASP A 207 -4.61 17.62 8.90
CA ASP A 207 -5.93 17.33 8.33
C ASP A 207 -5.94 17.28 6.79
N ARG A 208 -4.89 17.81 6.15
CA ARG A 208 -4.74 17.88 4.70
C ARG A 208 -4.00 16.70 4.11
N LEU A 209 -3.34 15.88 4.93
CA LEU A 209 -2.58 14.72 4.47
C LEU A 209 -3.47 13.45 4.40
N PRO A 210 -3.36 12.63 3.35
CA PRO A 210 -4.16 11.42 3.15
C PRO A 210 -3.74 10.28 4.08
N GLY A 211 -4.62 9.30 4.29
CA GLY A 211 -4.35 8.09 5.08
C GLY A 211 -4.53 8.25 6.59
N ILE A 212 -4.96 7.15 7.23
CA ILE A 212 -5.02 7.00 8.71
C ILE A 212 -3.60 6.74 9.27
N ASP A 213 -2.69 6.31 8.40
CA ASP A 213 -1.34 5.89 8.75
C ASP A 213 -0.44 7.11 9.04
N LEU A 214 -0.06 7.29 10.30
CA LEU A 214 0.64 8.46 10.82
C LEU A 214 2.17 8.37 10.70
N ARG A 215 2.69 7.37 9.95
CA ARG A 215 4.13 7.11 9.85
C ARG A 215 4.90 8.33 9.34
N VAL A 216 5.91 8.72 10.12
CA VAL A 216 6.88 9.75 9.78
C VAL A 216 8.21 9.08 9.53
N PHE A 217 8.85 9.44 8.42
CA PHE A 217 10.12 8.86 8.03
C PHE A 217 11.25 9.86 8.24
N ARG A 218 12.43 9.32 8.57
CA ARG A 218 13.69 10.04 8.55
C ARG A 218 14.58 9.49 7.44
N LEU A 219 15.16 10.37 6.64
CA LEU A 219 16.16 10.01 5.65
C LEU A 219 17.30 11.03 5.63
N VAL A 220 18.45 10.61 5.09
CA VAL A 220 19.59 11.48 4.84
C VAL A 220 19.91 11.42 3.35
N THR A 221 19.94 12.56 2.69
CA THR A 221 20.25 12.66 1.26
C THR A 221 21.74 12.50 1.01
N ASP A 222 22.10 12.26 -0.25
CA ASP A 222 23.50 12.16 -0.69
C ASP A 222 24.27 13.47 -0.42
N ALA A 223 23.57 14.61 -0.41
CA ALA A 223 24.11 15.92 -0.07
C ALA A 223 24.23 16.15 1.46
N GLY A 224 23.89 15.17 2.28
CA GLY A 224 23.92 15.26 3.75
C GLY A 224 22.70 15.97 4.37
N GLU A 225 21.67 16.27 3.59
CA GLU A 225 20.43 16.88 4.10
C GLU A 225 19.66 15.85 4.92
N ARG A 226 19.33 16.21 6.17
CA ARG A 226 18.49 15.37 7.04
C ARG A 226 17.04 15.78 6.88
N ILE A 227 16.23 14.87 6.37
CA ILE A 227 14.81 15.11 6.08
C ILE A 227 13.98 14.26 7.03
N VAL A 228 12.99 14.90 7.68
CA VAL A 228 11.99 14.24 8.51
C VAL A 228 10.62 14.67 8.00
N GLY A 229 9.79 13.70 7.61
CA GLY A 229 8.53 14.02 6.96
C GLY A 229 7.62 12.82 6.77
N ARG A 230 6.38 13.09 6.37
CA ARG A 230 5.40 12.06 6.05
C ARG A 230 5.54 11.67 4.58
N VAL A 231 5.65 10.37 4.31
CA VAL A 231 5.61 9.86 2.94
C VAL A 231 4.17 9.90 2.44
N VAL A 232 4.00 10.37 1.21
CA VAL A 232 2.72 10.40 0.50
C VAL A 232 2.79 9.34 -0.58
N ASP A 233 1.87 8.39 -0.53
CA ASP A 233 1.78 7.38 -1.58
C ASP A 233 1.53 8.04 -2.94
N PRO A 234 2.17 7.57 -4.04
CA PRO A 234 1.99 8.16 -5.36
C PRO A 234 0.52 8.29 -5.77
N GLU A 235 -0.32 7.34 -5.35
CA GLU A 235 -1.75 7.29 -5.64
C GLU A 235 -2.53 8.42 -4.96
N ASP A 236 -2.08 8.88 -3.79
CA ASP A 236 -2.70 9.98 -3.02
C ASP A 236 -2.02 11.33 -3.25
N LEU A 237 -0.93 11.38 -4.04
CA LEU A 237 -0.15 12.58 -4.29
C LEU A 237 -1.04 13.71 -4.80
N HIS A 238 -1.90 13.46 -5.77
CA HIS A 238 -2.72 14.52 -6.35
C HIS A 238 -3.76 15.04 -5.36
N VAL A 239 -4.38 14.17 -4.57
CA VAL A 239 -5.31 14.58 -3.50
C VAL A 239 -4.57 15.44 -2.48
N THR A 240 -3.33 15.07 -2.15
CA THR A 240 -2.47 15.82 -1.23
C THR A 240 -2.13 17.18 -1.78
N ARG A 241 -1.66 17.26 -3.04
CA ARG A 241 -1.34 18.53 -3.72
C ARG A 241 -2.54 19.45 -3.76
N GLU A 242 -3.72 18.92 -4.07
CA GLU A 242 -4.97 19.67 -4.07
C GLU A 242 -5.30 20.24 -2.69
N LYS A 243 -5.27 19.40 -1.64
CA LYS A 243 -5.52 19.85 -0.26
C LYS A 243 -4.48 20.85 0.24
N LEU A 244 -3.26 20.81 -0.29
CA LEU A 244 -2.18 21.75 0.01
C LEU A 244 -2.20 23.01 -0.89
N ASN A 245 -3.16 23.13 -1.81
CA ASN A 245 -3.26 24.22 -2.78
C ASN A 245 -2.01 24.37 -3.69
N LEU A 246 -1.33 23.26 -3.98
CA LEU A 246 -0.18 23.19 -4.89
C LEU A 246 -0.59 23.03 -6.38
N GLY A 247 -1.90 23.06 -6.65
CA GLY A 247 -2.48 22.78 -7.96
C GLY A 247 -2.37 21.31 -8.38
N ALA A 248 -2.90 21.00 -9.57
CA ALA A 248 -2.99 19.64 -10.11
C ALA A 248 -1.63 18.93 -10.32
N GLY A 249 -0.51 19.67 -10.29
CA GLY A 249 0.83 19.13 -10.56
C GLY A 249 1.01 18.64 -12.00
N THR A 250 2.00 17.77 -12.22
CA THR A 250 2.11 16.94 -13.43
C THR A 250 0.83 16.12 -13.57
N ALA A 251 0.21 16.14 -14.75
CA ALA A 251 -1.05 15.45 -15.01
C ALA A 251 -0.93 13.96 -14.63
N MET A 252 -1.79 13.49 -13.73
CA MET A 252 -1.88 12.08 -13.34
C MET A 252 -2.02 11.21 -14.60
N ALA A 253 -1.20 10.15 -14.71
CA ALA A 253 -1.30 9.27 -15.86
C ALA A 253 -2.73 8.67 -15.92
N PRO A 254 -3.38 8.61 -17.09
CA PRO A 254 -4.77 8.14 -17.19
C PRO A 254 -5.00 6.74 -16.60
N ALA A 255 -3.99 5.86 -16.66
CA ALA A 255 -4.06 4.53 -16.05
C ALA A 255 -4.12 4.60 -14.51
N GLU A 256 -3.30 5.45 -13.89
CA GLU A 256 -3.30 5.68 -12.45
C GLU A 256 -4.61 6.34 -12.01
N ALA A 257 -5.09 7.33 -12.75
CA ALA A 257 -6.36 8.00 -12.50
C ALA A 257 -7.54 7.04 -12.56
N TYR A 258 -7.56 6.16 -13.57
CA TYR A 258 -8.59 5.15 -13.70
C TYR A 258 -8.55 4.16 -12.53
N ALA A 259 -7.36 3.66 -12.16
CA ALA A 259 -7.17 2.75 -11.03
C ALA A 259 -7.61 3.37 -9.69
N ALA A 260 -7.28 4.65 -9.46
CA ALA A 260 -7.69 5.39 -8.27
C ALA A 260 -9.22 5.53 -8.18
N VAL A 261 -9.88 5.81 -9.31
CA VAL A 261 -11.35 5.93 -9.36
C VAL A 261 -12.03 4.58 -9.18
N ILE A 262 -11.69 3.55 -9.95
CA ILE A 262 -12.35 2.24 -9.83
C ILE A 262 -12.12 1.59 -8.47
N GLY A 263 -10.93 1.82 -7.87
CA GLY A 263 -10.62 1.43 -6.50
C GLY A 263 -11.39 2.20 -5.42
N GLY A 264 -12.14 3.24 -5.81
CA GLY A 264 -12.96 4.03 -4.89
C GLY A 264 -12.13 4.91 -3.95
N ARG A 265 -10.90 5.23 -4.34
CA ARG A 265 -9.98 6.08 -3.56
C ARG A 265 -10.12 7.55 -3.95
N ALA A 266 -10.47 7.79 -5.21
CA ALA A 266 -10.60 9.14 -5.74
C ALA A 266 -11.81 9.35 -6.65
N SER A 267 -12.13 10.64 -6.83
CA SER A 267 -13.01 11.17 -7.85
C SER A 267 -12.30 12.30 -8.58
N LEU A 268 -12.49 12.38 -9.89
CA LEU A 268 -11.80 13.35 -10.74
C LEU A 268 -12.75 14.48 -11.11
N GLN A 269 -12.27 15.71 -11.08
CA GLN A 269 -12.93 16.88 -11.67
C GLN A 269 -12.14 17.30 -12.91
N LEU A 270 -12.82 17.40 -14.04
CA LEU A 270 -12.24 17.75 -15.33
C LEU A 270 -12.78 19.10 -15.82
N ALA A 271 -12.07 19.68 -16.78
CA ALA A 271 -12.48 20.90 -17.45
C ALA A 271 -13.88 20.76 -18.08
N GLY A 272 -14.65 21.86 -18.04
CA GLY A 272 -16.05 21.86 -18.50
C GLY A 272 -17.04 21.30 -17.47
N GLY A 273 -16.66 21.19 -16.19
CA GLY A 273 -17.54 20.76 -15.11
C GLY A 273 -17.84 19.26 -15.09
N LEU A 274 -17.05 18.48 -15.83
CA LEU A 274 -17.19 17.02 -15.85
C LEU A 274 -16.59 16.40 -14.59
N GLN A 275 -17.19 15.32 -14.12
CA GLN A 275 -16.71 14.57 -12.97
C GLN A 275 -16.64 13.09 -13.31
N VAL A 276 -15.57 12.41 -12.90
CA VAL A 276 -15.44 10.97 -13.04
C VAL A 276 -15.41 10.34 -11.66
N LYS A 277 -16.35 9.45 -11.37
CA LYS A 277 -16.46 8.83 -10.04
C LYS A 277 -16.85 7.37 -10.10
N ARG A 278 -16.53 6.64 -9.04
CA ARG A 278 -17.05 5.30 -8.81
C ARG A 278 -18.51 5.36 -8.37
N VAL A 279 -19.34 4.54 -8.98
CA VAL A 279 -20.74 4.34 -8.59
C VAL A 279 -21.08 2.86 -8.55
N ARG A 280 -22.00 2.49 -7.66
CA ARG A 280 -22.56 1.15 -7.64
C ARG A 280 -23.86 1.12 -8.45
N VAL A 281 -23.93 0.24 -9.45
CA VAL A 281 -25.11 0.06 -10.31
C VAL A 281 -25.31 -1.44 -10.48
N MET A 282 -26.52 -1.92 -10.21
CA MET A 282 -26.86 -3.37 -10.28
C MET A 282 -25.84 -4.25 -9.55
N ASN A 283 -25.43 -3.83 -8.35
CA ASN A 283 -24.45 -4.51 -7.50
C ASN A 283 -22.99 -4.55 -8.04
N GLU A 284 -22.70 -3.85 -9.13
CA GLU A 284 -21.36 -3.76 -9.72
C GLU A 284 -20.75 -2.36 -9.50
N ASN A 285 -19.44 -2.31 -9.24
CA ASN A 285 -18.69 -1.06 -9.18
C ASN A 285 -18.34 -0.61 -10.60
N ARG A 286 -18.81 0.57 -10.98
CA ARG A 286 -18.62 1.14 -12.32
C ARG A 286 -18.04 2.55 -12.23
N VAL A 287 -17.36 2.97 -13.28
CA VAL A 287 -16.85 4.34 -13.41
C VAL A 287 -17.82 5.15 -14.25
N GLU A 288 -18.40 6.19 -13.67
CA GLU A 288 -19.36 7.09 -14.31
C GLU A 288 -18.74 8.44 -14.60
N LEU A 289 -19.03 8.99 -15.77
CA LEU A 289 -18.77 10.38 -16.13
C LEU A 289 -20.07 11.21 -15.99
N ILE A 290 -20.01 12.24 -15.17
CA ILE A 290 -21.12 13.09 -14.74
C ILE A 290 -20.87 14.52 -15.21
N GLY A 291 -21.95 15.28 -15.41
CA GLY A 291 -21.88 16.69 -15.82
C GLY A 291 -21.86 16.92 -17.32
N ALA A 292 -21.89 15.84 -18.12
CA ALA A 292 -21.97 15.95 -19.58
C ALA A 292 -23.33 16.52 -20.03
N SER A 293 -23.29 17.65 -20.75
CA SER A 293 -24.45 18.20 -21.44
C SER A 293 -24.94 17.25 -22.54
N GLU A 294 -26.21 17.38 -22.95
CA GLU A 294 -26.79 16.51 -23.98
C GLU A 294 -26.04 16.60 -25.32
N SER A 295 -25.62 17.80 -25.71
CA SER A 295 -24.83 18.04 -26.93
C SER A 295 -23.44 17.41 -26.87
N ALA A 296 -22.82 17.33 -25.69
CA ALA A 296 -21.50 16.73 -25.51
C ALA A 296 -21.52 15.19 -25.53
N ARG A 297 -22.67 14.55 -25.28
CA ARG A 297 -22.75 13.08 -25.15
C ARG A 297 -22.33 12.33 -26.41
N ALA A 298 -22.70 12.83 -27.58
CA ALA A 298 -22.30 12.22 -28.84
C ALA A 298 -20.77 12.21 -28.98
N GLY A 299 -20.12 13.35 -28.69
CA GLY A 299 -18.66 13.48 -28.69
C GLY A 299 -17.99 12.54 -27.68
N LEU A 300 -18.51 12.45 -26.46
CA LEU A 300 -17.96 11.55 -25.42
C LEU A 300 -18.10 10.06 -25.81
N LYS A 301 -19.18 9.67 -26.48
CA LYS A 301 -19.32 8.29 -26.99
C LYS A 301 -18.27 7.93 -28.04
N THR A 302 -17.85 8.89 -28.87
CA THR A 302 -16.76 8.66 -29.85
C THR A 302 -15.42 8.36 -29.19
N LEU A 303 -15.24 8.77 -27.92
CA LEU A 303 -14.05 8.44 -27.13
C LEU A 303 -14.10 7.02 -26.52
N GLY A 304 -15.20 6.30 -26.69
CA GLY A 304 -15.39 4.96 -26.14
C GLY A 304 -16.21 4.88 -24.86
N LEU A 305 -16.82 6.00 -24.41
CA LEU A 305 -17.83 5.96 -23.36
C LEU A 305 -19.13 5.34 -23.90
N PHE A 306 -19.85 4.66 -23.03
CA PHE A 306 -21.16 4.09 -23.36
C PHE A 306 -22.22 4.65 -22.42
N SER A 307 -23.48 4.66 -22.88
CA SER A 307 -24.58 5.22 -22.11
C SER A 307 -25.63 4.18 -21.81
N GLU A 308 -26.19 4.23 -20.60
CA GLU A 308 -27.33 3.43 -20.21
C GLU A 308 -28.43 4.31 -19.61
N VAL A 309 -29.68 3.89 -19.78
CA VAL A 309 -30.82 4.55 -19.14
C VAL A 309 -31.10 3.83 -17.83
N ILE A 310 -30.83 4.49 -16.70
CA ILE A 310 -31.05 3.96 -15.35
C ILE A 310 -31.90 4.96 -14.58
N SER A 311 -32.99 4.50 -13.98
CA SER A 311 -33.94 5.35 -13.25
C SER A 311 -34.37 6.59 -14.07
N TYR A 312 -34.75 6.37 -15.33
CA TYR A 312 -35.18 7.39 -16.30
C TYR A 312 -34.14 8.46 -16.65
N ARG A 313 -32.87 8.25 -16.30
CA ARG A 313 -31.76 9.15 -16.65
C ARG A 313 -30.74 8.42 -17.52
N THR A 314 -30.32 9.07 -18.60
CA THR A 314 -29.18 8.58 -19.41
C THR A 314 -27.89 8.91 -18.68
N ARG A 315 -27.18 7.87 -18.24
CA ARG A 315 -25.90 7.94 -17.53
C ARG A 315 -24.78 7.48 -18.46
N LEU A 316 -23.59 8.07 -18.33
CA LEU A 316 -22.43 7.79 -19.16
C LEU A 316 -21.36 7.06 -18.35
N PHE A 317 -20.85 5.96 -18.87
CA PHE A 317 -19.89 5.10 -18.19
C PHE A 317 -18.62 4.92 -19.00
N ILE A 318 -17.51 4.79 -18.28
CA ILE A 318 -16.21 4.38 -18.81
C ILE A 318 -16.15 2.84 -18.73
N PRO A 319 -15.72 2.14 -19.80
CA PRO A 319 -15.58 0.68 -19.80
C PRO A 319 -14.70 0.16 -18.67
N ALA A 320 -15.04 -1.01 -18.14
CA ALA A 320 -14.22 -1.69 -17.13
C ALA A 320 -12.92 -2.27 -17.73
N GLY A 321 -11.92 -2.53 -16.88
CA GLY A 321 -10.65 -3.14 -17.28
C GLY A 321 -9.70 -2.20 -18.03
N GLU A 322 -8.79 -2.77 -18.80
CA GLU A 322 -7.70 -2.03 -19.49
C GLU A 322 -8.22 -0.95 -20.47
N ARG A 323 -9.38 -1.21 -21.10
CA ARG A 323 -10.03 -0.21 -21.96
C ARG A 323 -10.44 1.06 -21.21
N GLY A 324 -10.72 0.96 -19.92
CA GLY A 324 -11.11 2.11 -19.11
C GLY A 324 -10.01 3.16 -19.02
N ALA A 325 -8.77 2.73 -18.85
CA ALA A 325 -7.60 3.61 -18.84
C ALA A 325 -7.40 4.34 -20.18
N THR A 326 -7.55 3.61 -21.30
CA THR A 326 -7.45 4.20 -22.66
C THR A 326 -8.55 5.22 -22.93
N VAL A 327 -9.80 4.91 -22.55
CA VAL A 327 -10.91 5.85 -22.71
C VAL A 327 -10.71 7.09 -21.83
N LEU A 328 -10.25 6.92 -20.59
CA LEU A 328 -9.96 8.05 -19.71
C LEU A 328 -8.81 8.92 -20.26
N ALA A 329 -7.81 8.33 -20.93
CA ALA A 329 -6.75 9.08 -21.60
C ALA A 329 -7.32 9.99 -22.71
N ALA A 330 -8.18 9.43 -23.57
CA ALA A 330 -8.84 10.19 -24.63
C ALA A 330 -9.77 11.29 -24.09
N VAL A 331 -10.35 11.07 -22.90
CA VAL A 331 -11.09 12.12 -22.18
C VAL A 331 -10.16 13.22 -21.70
N PHE A 332 -9.01 12.91 -21.13
CA PHE A 332 -8.04 13.91 -20.64
C PHE A 332 -7.48 14.80 -21.75
N GLU A 333 -7.30 14.26 -22.96
CA GLU A 333 -6.87 15.03 -24.13
C GLU A 333 -7.87 16.16 -24.49
N ARG A 334 -9.17 15.94 -24.24
CA ARG A 334 -10.22 16.92 -24.55
C ARG A 334 -10.67 17.73 -23.33
N HIS A 335 -10.56 17.13 -22.15
CA HIS A 335 -11.01 17.67 -20.87
C HIS A 335 -9.91 17.48 -19.85
N ALA A 336 -9.06 18.51 -19.70
CA ALA A 336 -7.94 18.48 -18.77
C ALA A 336 -8.41 18.13 -17.35
N LEU A 337 -7.67 17.25 -16.68
CA LEU A 337 -7.84 16.97 -15.27
C LEU A 337 -7.54 18.25 -14.47
N LEU A 338 -8.54 18.72 -13.70
CA LEU A 338 -8.40 19.91 -12.87
C LEU A 338 -8.07 19.54 -11.42
N ARG A 339 -8.76 18.53 -10.87
CA ARG A 339 -8.65 18.13 -9.46
C ARG A 339 -8.87 16.63 -9.30
N CYS A 340 -8.18 16.03 -8.36
CA CYS A 340 -8.43 14.69 -7.84
C CYS A 340 -8.81 14.84 -6.37
N VAL A 341 -10.02 14.40 -6.03
CA VAL A 341 -10.61 14.56 -4.71
C VAL A 341 -10.76 13.18 -4.10
N ALA A 342 -10.39 13.04 -2.81
CA ALA A 342 -10.64 11.82 -2.05
C ALA A 342 -12.12 11.42 -2.20
N ALA A 343 -12.35 10.18 -2.59
CA ALA A 343 -13.69 9.64 -2.60
C ALA A 343 -14.18 9.60 -1.15
N HIS A 344 -15.19 10.42 -0.84
CA HIS A 344 -15.83 10.30 0.46
C HIS A 344 -16.56 8.95 0.47
N ALA A 345 -16.18 8.08 1.40
CA ALA A 345 -16.98 6.93 1.76
C ALA A 345 -18.31 7.46 2.28
N HIS A 346 -19.30 7.58 1.41
CA HIS A 346 -20.68 7.56 1.88
C HIS A 346 -20.91 6.14 2.39
N ALA A 347 -21.01 6.06 3.71
CA ALA A 347 -21.40 4.89 4.48
C ALA A 347 -22.68 4.24 3.94
#